data_AF-A0A1C6SU92-F1
#
_entry.id   AF-A0A1C6SU92-F1
#
_cell.length_a   1.000
_cell.length_b   1.000
_cell.length_c   1.000
_cell.angle_alpha   90.00
_cell.angle_beta   90.00
_cell.angle_gamma   90.00
#
_symmetry.space_group_name_H-M   'P 1'
#
loop_
_entity.id
_entity.type
_entity.pdbx_description
1 polymer ?
#
loop_
_entity_poly.entity_id
_entity_poly.type
_entity_poly.pdbx_seq_one_letter_code
_entity_poly.pdbx_strand_id
1 'polypeptide(L)'
;MTIHARRVLAVLVAVAAIAVTGPPAAHAAGPLPINDLGTGSYLGFQGGLYPTGRNTMPTAHHNVGVERALRVRPLDTAGQPSATGKYVLLSIGMSNTTQEFCGASGGTCAPYSFIGQAAADPQVDHDRLAIVDGASGGQTADTWDAPTDPNYDRVRDTRLAPLGLTERQVQVVWVKVANANPRVSLPDPNADAHQLVTQQGDILRTVKKRYPNVQQVFFSSRIYGGYATTTLNPEPYAYETGFGVKWTIQAQINQMAGGGIHPRAGDLNYTSTAAWTAWGPYLWANGLQPRSDGLTWARSDFVTDGTHPSTSGRQKVGNLLLRFFKTSPHTACWFTVSGTCG
;
A
#
# COMPACT_ATOMS: atom_id res chain seq x y z
N MET A 1 92.83 30.47 18.19
CA MET A 1 92.54 29.08 17.81
C MET A 1 91.65 28.45 18.87
N THR A 2 90.32 28.52 18.71
CA THR A 2 89.32 27.55 19.25
C THR A 2 87.89 28.04 18.96
N ILE A 3 87.34 27.51 17.86
CA ILE A 3 86.02 26.88 17.66
C ILE A 3 84.74 27.51 18.28
N HIS A 4 83.83 27.78 17.33
CA HIS A 4 82.39 28.02 17.33
C HIS A 4 81.49 27.43 18.44
N ALA A 5 80.42 28.17 18.76
CA ALA A 5 79.05 27.62 18.82
C ALA A 5 78.00 28.74 18.77
N ARG A 6 77.40 28.99 17.59
CA ARG A 6 76.13 29.73 17.46
C ARG A 6 75.00 28.82 17.96
N ARG A 7 74.31 29.19 19.03
CA ARG A 7 73.06 28.54 19.45
C ARG A 7 71.92 29.05 18.58
N VAL A 8 71.42 28.21 17.68
CA VAL A 8 70.16 28.43 16.96
C VAL A 8 69.04 27.89 17.85
N LEU A 9 68.14 28.77 18.28
CA LEU A 9 66.92 28.40 19.00
C LEU A 9 65.86 28.01 17.95
N ALA A 10 65.59 26.71 17.80
CA ALA A 10 64.52 26.24 16.92
C ALA A 10 63.16 26.45 17.62
N VAL A 11 62.35 27.36 17.08
CA VAL A 11 60.95 27.52 17.48
C VAL A 11 60.15 26.42 16.80
N LEU A 12 59.70 25.43 17.58
CA LEU A 12 58.70 24.46 17.12
C LEU A 12 57.33 25.16 17.06
N VAL A 13 56.87 25.48 15.85
CA VAL A 13 55.47 25.85 15.61
C VAL A 13 54.67 24.56 15.52
N ALA A 14 53.87 24.27 16.55
CA ALA A 14 52.88 23.21 16.51
C ALA A 14 51.72 23.66 15.59
N VAL A 15 51.69 23.16 14.36
CA VAL A 15 50.52 23.32 13.48
C VAL A 15 49.45 22.37 13.99
N ALA A 16 48.46 22.90 14.72
CA ALA A 16 47.24 22.17 15.02
C ALA A 16 46.48 21.97 13.70
N ALA A 17 46.52 20.75 13.16
CA ALA A 17 45.65 20.37 12.06
C ALA A 17 44.20 20.37 12.57
N ILE A 18 43.50 21.47 12.36
CA ILE A 18 42.04 21.49 12.48
C ILE A 18 41.53 20.63 11.34
N ALA A 19 41.15 19.39 11.66
CA ALA A 19 40.35 18.59 10.76
C ALA A 19 39.00 19.29 10.62
N VAL A 20 38.83 20.07 9.55
CA VAL A 20 37.51 20.44 9.07
C VAL A 20 36.87 19.14 8.62
N THR A 21 36.11 18.51 9.50
CA THR A 21 35.14 17.49 9.10
C THR A 21 34.20 18.19 8.12
N GLY A 22 34.28 17.84 6.83
CA GLY A 22 33.25 18.23 5.88
C GLY A 22 31.86 17.81 6.39
N PRO A 23 30.77 18.36 5.84
CA PRO A 23 29.43 17.87 6.16
C PRO A 23 29.44 16.34 6.08
N PRO A 24 28.70 15.64 6.97
CA PRO A 24 28.70 14.18 6.99
C PRO A 24 28.54 13.67 5.56
N ALA A 25 29.40 12.72 5.19
CA ALA A 25 29.35 12.06 3.89
C ALA A 25 27.89 11.81 3.53
N ALA A 26 27.49 12.22 2.31
CA ALA A 26 26.12 12.11 1.82
C ALA A 26 25.55 10.77 2.31
N HIS A 27 24.47 10.82 3.11
CA HIS A 27 23.72 9.61 3.44
C HIS A 27 23.55 8.86 2.12
N ALA A 28 24.07 7.63 2.02
CA ALA A 28 23.89 6.82 0.82
C ALA A 28 22.41 6.92 0.48
N ALA A 29 22.08 7.54 -0.66
CA ALA A 29 20.70 7.88 -0.98
C ALA A 29 19.90 6.59 -0.85
N GLY A 30 18.89 6.58 0.02
CA GLY A 30 18.02 5.42 0.19
C GLY A 30 17.40 5.00 -1.15
N PRO A 31 16.77 3.83 -1.22
CA PRO A 31 16.28 3.30 -2.49
C PRO A 31 15.32 4.29 -3.17
N LEU A 32 15.39 4.38 -4.50
CA LEU A 32 14.39 5.13 -5.26
C LEU A 32 13.04 4.42 -5.16
N PRO A 33 11.92 5.15 -5.09
CA PRO A 33 10.58 4.54 -5.18
C PRO A 33 10.47 3.64 -6.40
N ILE A 34 9.76 2.51 -6.32
CA ILE A 34 9.79 1.54 -7.43
C ILE A 34 9.23 2.12 -8.73
N ASN A 35 8.25 3.03 -8.66
CA ASN A 35 7.75 3.73 -9.84
C ASN A 35 8.82 4.64 -10.47
N ASP A 36 9.73 5.19 -9.67
CA ASP A 36 10.82 6.05 -10.14
C ASP A 36 12.02 5.24 -10.63
N LEU A 37 12.21 4.01 -10.12
CA LEU A 37 13.16 3.06 -10.71
C LEU A 37 12.81 2.74 -12.17
N GLY A 38 11.52 2.61 -12.50
CA GLY A 38 11.06 2.29 -13.85
C GLY A 38 11.74 1.02 -14.40
N THR A 39 12.49 1.15 -15.48
CA THR A 39 13.26 0.03 -16.07
C THR A 39 14.54 -0.32 -15.32
N GLY A 40 14.97 0.51 -14.37
CA GLY A 40 16.09 0.22 -13.46
C GLY A 40 15.75 -0.85 -12.43
N SER A 41 16.69 -1.15 -11.52
CA SER A 41 16.54 -2.25 -10.57
C SER A 41 16.98 -1.92 -9.14
N TYR A 42 16.40 -2.64 -8.19
CA TYR A 42 16.84 -2.74 -6.79
C TYR A 42 17.26 -4.18 -6.55
N LEU A 43 18.54 -4.41 -6.21
CA LEU A 43 19.10 -5.75 -5.95
C LEU A 43 18.81 -6.77 -7.08
N GLY A 44 18.81 -6.30 -8.33
CA GLY A 44 18.51 -7.13 -9.51
C GLY A 44 17.02 -7.22 -9.87
N PHE A 45 16.11 -6.74 -9.02
CA PHE A 45 14.67 -6.73 -9.30
C PHE A 45 14.25 -5.43 -9.99
N GLN A 46 13.65 -5.55 -11.18
CA GLN A 46 13.20 -4.40 -11.96
C GLN A 46 12.12 -3.59 -11.22
N GLY A 47 12.19 -2.26 -11.30
CA GLY A 47 11.18 -1.32 -10.82
C GLY A 47 9.94 -1.21 -11.72
N GLY A 48 9.21 -0.10 -11.63
CA GLY A 48 7.89 0.12 -12.23
C GLY A 48 6.77 -0.57 -11.46
N LEU A 49 5.58 0.03 -11.46
CA LEU A 49 4.38 -0.55 -10.84
C LEU A 49 3.84 -1.78 -11.60
N TYR A 50 4.10 -1.86 -12.91
CA TYR A 50 3.60 -2.90 -13.79
C TYR A 50 4.76 -3.62 -14.50
N PRO A 51 4.50 -4.73 -15.22
CA PRO A 51 5.53 -5.45 -15.96
C PRO A 51 6.35 -4.53 -16.87
N THR A 52 7.60 -4.92 -17.15
CA THR A 52 8.54 -4.21 -18.05
C THR A 52 8.97 -2.82 -17.58
N GLY A 53 8.87 -2.53 -16.28
CA GLY A 53 9.31 -1.25 -15.72
C GLY A 53 8.35 -0.08 -15.94
N ARG A 54 7.08 -0.36 -16.27
CA ARG A 54 6.07 0.67 -16.56
C ARG A 54 5.30 1.08 -15.31
N ASN A 55 4.79 2.32 -15.31
CA ASN A 55 3.83 2.80 -14.31
C ASN A 55 2.38 2.87 -14.82
N THR A 56 2.18 2.45 -16.06
CA THR A 56 0.87 2.36 -16.71
C THR A 56 0.44 0.90 -16.79
N MET A 57 -0.80 0.62 -16.40
CA MET A 57 -1.39 -0.71 -16.50
C MET A 57 -1.41 -1.20 -17.97
N PRO A 58 -1.09 -2.48 -18.25
CA PRO A 58 -1.24 -3.04 -19.59
C PRO A 58 -2.70 -2.96 -20.08
N THR A 59 -2.89 -2.62 -21.36
CA THR A 59 -4.21 -2.32 -21.95
C THR A 59 -5.25 -3.43 -21.74
N ALA A 60 -4.89 -4.70 -21.93
CA ALA A 60 -5.82 -5.81 -21.72
C ALA A 60 -6.33 -5.89 -20.27
N HIS A 61 -5.44 -5.67 -19.30
CA HIS A 61 -5.80 -5.69 -17.88
C HIS A 61 -6.61 -4.45 -17.48
N HIS A 62 -6.29 -3.30 -18.09
CA HIS A 62 -7.01 -2.03 -17.94
C HIS A 62 -8.45 -2.11 -18.43
N ASN A 63 -8.66 -2.64 -19.64
CA ASN A 63 -10.00 -2.79 -20.22
C ASN A 63 -10.89 -3.66 -19.32
N VAL A 64 -10.37 -4.78 -18.81
CA VAL A 64 -11.10 -5.61 -17.83
C VAL A 64 -11.38 -4.82 -16.55
N GLY A 65 -10.43 -4.04 -16.06
CA GLY A 65 -10.64 -3.17 -14.89
C GLY A 65 -11.77 -2.16 -15.08
N VAL A 66 -11.86 -1.53 -16.26
CA VAL A 66 -12.95 -0.60 -16.63
C VAL A 66 -14.28 -1.35 -16.73
N GLU A 67 -14.32 -2.51 -17.39
CA GLU A 67 -15.52 -3.35 -17.46
C GLU A 67 -16.03 -3.77 -16.07
N ARG A 68 -15.12 -4.08 -15.15
CA ARG A 68 -15.45 -4.40 -13.74
C ARG A 68 -15.96 -3.17 -13.01
N ALA A 69 -15.36 -2.00 -13.23
CA ALA A 69 -15.82 -0.74 -12.65
C ALA A 69 -17.27 -0.44 -13.05
N LEU A 70 -17.61 -0.60 -14.33
CA LEU A 70 -18.96 -0.38 -14.87
C LEU A 70 -20.00 -1.40 -14.36
N ARG A 71 -19.57 -2.50 -13.74
CA ARG A 71 -20.46 -3.48 -13.10
C ARG A 71 -20.75 -3.16 -11.63
N VAL A 72 -19.99 -2.26 -11.01
CA VAL A 72 -20.25 -1.82 -9.63
C VAL A 72 -21.60 -1.10 -9.60
N ARG A 73 -22.53 -1.61 -8.80
CA ARG A 73 -23.90 -1.08 -8.74
C ARG A 73 -24.56 -1.35 -7.38
N PRO A 74 -25.57 -0.58 -6.98
CA PRO A 74 -26.37 -0.85 -5.78
C PRO A 74 -26.94 -2.28 -5.75
N LEU A 75 -26.73 -2.98 -4.63
CA LEU A 75 -27.28 -4.31 -4.35
C LEU A 75 -28.11 -4.30 -3.06
N ASP A 76 -29.15 -5.12 -3.00
CA ASP A 76 -29.83 -5.43 -1.74
C ASP A 76 -28.99 -6.38 -0.85
N THR A 77 -29.49 -6.71 0.34
CA THR A 77 -28.80 -7.58 1.30
C THR A 77 -28.70 -9.03 0.83
N ALA A 78 -29.51 -9.45 -0.14
CA ALA A 78 -29.43 -10.75 -0.83
C ALA A 78 -28.40 -10.74 -1.97
N GLY A 79 -27.79 -9.58 -2.28
CA GLY A 79 -26.80 -9.42 -3.33
C GLY A 79 -27.39 -9.25 -4.73
N GLN A 80 -28.70 -8.95 -4.83
CA GLN A 80 -29.37 -8.70 -6.11
C GLN A 80 -29.40 -7.21 -6.42
N PRO A 81 -29.40 -6.80 -7.71
CA PRO A 81 -29.48 -5.39 -8.09
C PRO A 81 -30.72 -4.72 -7.52
N SER A 82 -30.55 -3.57 -6.88
CA SER A 82 -31.67 -2.84 -6.26
C SER A 82 -31.42 -1.34 -6.31
N ALA A 83 -32.39 -0.56 -6.80
CA ALA A 83 -32.27 0.89 -6.92
C ALA A 83 -32.06 1.61 -5.58
N THR A 84 -32.53 1.01 -4.48
CA THR A 84 -32.34 1.51 -3.10
C THR A 84 -31.25 0.75 -2.35
N GLY A 85 -30.51 -0.11 -3.04
CA GLY A 85 -29.43 -0.90 -2.48
C GLY A 85 -28.16 -0.09 -2.20
N LYS A 86 -27.13 -0.80 -1.75
CA LYS A 86 -25.79 -0.25 -1.52
C LYS A 86 -24.73 -1.11 -2.19
N TYR A 87 -23.58 -0.53 -2.47
CA TYR A 87 -22.36 -1.27 -2.74
C TYR A 87 -21.29 -0.84 -1.74
N VAL A 88 -20.45 -1.80 -1.33
CA VAL A 88 -19.47 -1.58 -0.27
C VAL A 88 -18.06 -1.53 -0.84
N LEU A 89 -17.34 -0.47 -0.47
CA LEU A 89 -15.89 -0.37 -0.48
C LEU A 89 -15.37 -0.76 0.91
N LEU A 90 -14.65 -1.87 1.00
CA LEU A 90 -14.15 -2.43 2.26
C LEU A 90 -12.62 -2.30 2.36
N SER A 91 -12.09 -1.93 3.52
CA SER A 91 -10.65 -2.07 3.79
C SER A 91 -10.30 -3.46 4.36
N ILE A 92 -9.13 -3.99 4.01
CA ILE A 92 -8.54 -5.18 4.62
C ILE A 92 -7.08 -4.89 4.98
N GLY A 93 -6.70 -5.23 6.22
CA GLY A 93 -5.31 -5.17 6.65
C GLY A 93 -5.11 -4.89 8.14
N MET A 94 -3.91 -4.41 8.42
CA MET A 94 -3.34 -4.26 9.78
C MET A 94 -3.62 -2.88 10.40
N SER A 95 -2.95 -2.57 11.52
CA SER A 95 -3.08 -1.31 12.27
C SER A 95 -2.89 -0.05 11.43
N ASN A 96 -1.88 0.00 10.57
CA ASN A 96 -1.67 1.14 9.66
C ASN A 96 -2.90 1.35 8.76
N THR A 97 -3.46 0.26 8.24
CA THR A 97 -4.61 0.27 7.32
C THR A 97 -5.83 0.88 7.99
N THR A 98 -6.25 0.39 9.16
CA THR A 98 -7.39 0.98 9.90
C THR A 98 -7.13 2.42 10.35
N GLN A 99 -5.89 2.75 10.77
CA GLN A 99 -5.53 4.11 11.16
C GLN A 99 -5.60 5.09 10.00
N GLU A 100 -5.21 4.70 8.79
CA GLU A 100 -5.28 5.54 7.59
C GLU A 100 -6.71 5.60 7.03
N PHE A 101 -7.43 4.48 7.08
CA PHE A 101 -8.78 4.38 6.51
C PHE A 101 -9.83 5.05 7.39
N CYS A 102 -9.83 4.78 8.69
CA CYS A 102 -10.84 5.26 9.65
C CYS A 102 -10.26 6.10 10.81
N GLY A 103 -8.95 6.06 11.07
CA GLY A 103 -8.33 6.79 12.19
C GLY A 103 -8.07 5.92 13.42
N ALA A 104 -8.90 4.91 13.67
CA ALA A 104 -8.73 3.88 14.68
C ALA A 104 -9.67 2.69 14.39
N SER A 105 -9.44 1.56 15.07
CA SER A 105 -10.29 0.37 14.92
C SER A 105 -11.68 0.59 15.54
N GLY A 106 -12.70 0.81 14.68
CA GLY A 106 -14.11 0.90 15.08
C GLY A 106 -14.55 2.28 15.57
N GLY A 107 -15.86 2.48 15.66
CA GLY A 107 -16.48 3.77 16.01
C GLY A 107 -16.57 4.73 14.82
N THR A 108 -16.81 6.01 15.12
CA THR A 108 -16.86 7.08 14.12
C THR A 108 -15.46 7.38 13.59
N CYS A 109 -15.30 7.34 12.27
CA CYS A 109 -14.00 7.62 11.65
C CYS A 109 -13.58 9.08 11.81
N ALA A 110 -12.28 9.30 12.02
CA ALA A 110 -11.72 10.63 12.23
C ALA A 110 -11.78 11.47 10.95
N PRO A 111 -12.06 12.79 11.02
CA PRO A 111 -12.15 13.65 9.83
C PRO A 111 -10.90 13.66 8.94
N TYR A 112 -9.73 13.40 9.52
CA TYR A 112 -8.47 13.33 8.80
C TYR A 112 -8.20 11.96 8.15
N SER A 113 -8.97 10.90 8.44
CA SER A 113 -8.79 9.61 7.78
C SER A 113 -9.44 9.61 6.38
N PHE A 114 -9.21 8.57 5.57
CA PHE A 114 -9.88 8.45 4.27
C PHE A 114 -11.41 8.52 4.37
N ILE A 115 -12.04 7.71 5.24
CA ILE A 115 -13.50 7.72 5.40
C ILE A 115 -13.99 9.11 5.84
N GLY A 116 -13.31 9.76 6.79
CA GLY A 116 -13.70 11.10 7.24
C GLY A 116 -13.61 12.15 6.13
N GLN A 117 -12.55 12.10 5.32
CA GLN A 117 -12.39 12.99 4.17
C GLN A 117 -13.43 12.71 3.08
N ALA A 118 -13.69 11.43 2.77
CA ALA A 118 -14.70 11.04 1.80
C ALA A 118 -16.11 11.49 2.24
N ALA A 119 -16.46 11.31 3.52
CA ALA A 119 -17.74 11.75 4.08
C ALA A 119 -17.96 13.27 4.00
N ALA A 120 -16.89 14.06 4.01
CA ALA A 120 -16.94 15.52 3.88
C ALA A 120 -16.91 16.00 2.41
N ASP A 121 -16.59 15.13 1.45
CA ASP A 121 -16.43 15.52 0.05
C ASP A 121 -17.77 15.41 -0.70
N PRO A 122 -18.33 16.52 -1.21
CA PRO A 122 -19.63 16.52 -1.88
C PRO A 122 -19.62 15.83 -3.25
N GLN A 123 -18.46 15.48 -3.79
CA GLN A 123 -18.37 14.74 -5.06
C GLN A 123 -18.54 13.23 -4.86
N VAL A 124 -18.38 12.72 -3.64
CA VAL A 124 -18.54 11.29 -3.33
C VAL A 124 -20.02 10.90 -3.38
N ASP A 125 -20.34 9.72 -3.92
CA ASP A 125 -21.70 9.19 -3.94
C ASP A 125 -22.13 8.71 -2.54
N HIS A 126 -22.77 9.57 -1.75
CA HIS A 126 -23.23 9.22 -0.41
C HIS A 126 -24.53 8.41 -0.40
N ASP A 127 -25.24 8.37 -1.52
CA ASP A 127 -26.56 7.73 -1.63
C ASP A 127 -26.44 6.23 -1.86
N ARG A 128 -25.38 5.76 -2.51
CA ARG A 128 -25.25 4.36 -2.93
C ARG A 128 -23.99 3.68 -2.42
N LEU A 129 -22.89 4.41 -2.26
CA LEU A 129 -21.65 3.87 -1.72
C LEU A 129 -21.74 3.79 -0.19
N ALA A 130 -21.33 2.65 0.36
CA ALA A 130 -20.96 2.51 1.76
C ALA A 130 -19.46 2.24 1.85
N ILE A 131 -18.74 3.02 2.65
CA ILE A 131 -17.31 2.82 2.89
C ILE A 131 -17.14 2.24 4.29
N VAL A 132 -16.53 1.06 4.40
CA VAL A 132 -16.47 0.28 5.64
C VAL A 132 -15.03 -0.08 5.98
N ASP A 133 -14.61 0.19 7.22
CA ASP A 133 -13.31 -0.22 7.72
C ASP A 133 -13.33 -1.66 8.26
N GLY A 134 -12.84 -2.61 7.46
CA GLY A 134 -12.68 -4.00 7.86
C GLY A 134 -11.34 -4.29 8.53
N ALA A 135 -10.32 -3.47 8.23
CA ALA A 135 -8.98 -3.58 8.80
C ALA A 135 -9.00 -3.47 10.33
N SER A 136 -7.99 -4.04 10.98
CA SER A 136 -7.86 -4.00 12.43
C SER A 136 -6.42 -4.11 12.89
N GLY A 137 -6.15 -3.56 14.09
CA GLY A 137 -4.85 -3.65 14.74
C GLY A 137 -4.35 -5.08 14.89
N GLY A 138 -3.07 -5.29 14.60
CA GLY A 138 -2.41 -6.59 14.73
C GLY A 138 -2.77 -7.64 13.67
N GLN A 139 -3.63 -7.32 12.70
CA GLN A 139 -4.08 -8.28 11.68
C GLN A 139 -3.18 -8.20 10.43
N THR A 140 -2.06 -8.92 10.46
CA THR A 140 -1.07 -9.04 9.37
C THR A 140 -1.58 -9.88 8.20
N ALA A 141 -0.80 -9.99 7.12
CA ALA A 141 -1.22 -10.62 5.87
C ALA A 141 -1.73 -12.07 6.04
N ASP A 142 -1.10 -12.86 6.91
CA ASP A 142 -1.43 -14.24 7.26
C ASP A 142 -2.77 -14.42 8.00
N THR A 143 -3.39 -13.32 8.45
CA THR A 143 -4.69 -13.37 9.15
C THR A 143 -5.88 -13.05 8.23
N TRP A 144 -5.61 -12.99 6.92
CA TRP A 144 -6.59 -12.71 5.87
C TRP A 144 -6.49 -13.66 4.68
N ASP A 145 -5.56 -14.61 4.71
CA ASP A 145 -5.22 -15.44 3.55
C ASP A 145 -6.13 -16.66 3.40
N ALA A 146 -6.94 -17.02 4.40
CA ALA A 146 -7.92 -18.09 4.32
C ALA A 146 -9.38 -17.60 4.53
N PRO A 147 -10.37 -18.19 3.84
CA PRO A 147 -11.78 -17.82 4.00
C PRO A 147 -12.35 -18.17 5.38
N THR A 148 -11.66 -19.00 6.13
CA THR A 148 -11.97 -19.38 7.50
C THR A 148 -11.32 -18.45 8.53
N ASP A 149 -10.53 -17.47 8.10
CA ASP A 149 -9.88 -16.57 9.05
C ASP A 149 -10.89 -15.77 9.86
N PRO A 150 -10.73 -15.68 11.19
CA PRO A 150 -11.69 -15.00 12.07
C PRO A 150 -11.96 -13.54 11.70
N ASN A 151 -11.03 -12.89 10.99
CA ASN A 151 -11.20 -11.52 10.55
C ASN A 151 -12.41 -11.32 9.63
N TYR A 152 -12.71 -12.28 8.75
CA TYR A 152 -13.85 -12.15 7.85
C TYR A 152 -15.18 -12.23 8.60
N ASP A 153 -15.27 -13.13 9.59
CA ASP A 153 -16.46 -13.23 10.45
C ASP A 153 -16.60 -12.00 11.34
N ARG A 154 -15.50 -11.47 11.89
CA ARG A 154 -15.49 -10.19 12.60
C ARG A 154 -15.99 -9.05 11.71
N VAL A 155 -15.55 -8.96 10.45
CA VAL A 155 -16.02 -7.93 9.51
C VAL A 155 -17.52 -8.08 9.24
N ARG A 156 -17.99 -9.31 8.97
CA ARG A 156 -19.41 -9.60 8.77
C ARG A 156 -20.24 -9.11 9.97
N ASP A 157 -19.87 -9.52 11.17
CA ASP A 157 -20.71 -9.39 12.35
C ASP A 157 -20.60 -8.00 13.01
N THR A 158 -19.41 -7.38 12.96
CA THR A 158 -19.12 -6.17 13.75
C THR A 158 -18.91 -4.90 12.91
N ARG A 159 -18.86 -5.03 11.58
CA ARG A 159 -18.67 -3.89 10.66
C ARG A 159 -19.79 -3.77 9.65
N LEU A 160 -20.18 -4.87 8.99
CA LEU A 160 -21.24 -4.86 7.98
C LEU A 160 -22.64 -4.94 8.59
N ALA A 161 -22.91 -5.96 9.41
CA ALA A 161 -24.25 -6.19 9.97
C ALA A 161 -24.82 -5.00 10.76
N PRO A 162 -24.05 -4.27 11.61
CA PRO A 162 -24.57 -3.10 12.32
C PRO A 162 -25.01 -1.95 11.40
N LEU A 163 -24.53 -1.92 10.15
CA LEU A 163 -24.91 -0.95 9.14
C LEU A 163 -26.06 -1.45 8.24
N GLY A 164 -26.62 -2.63 8.53
CA GLY A 164 -27.61 -3.30 7.68
C GLY A 164 -27.02 -3.82 6.37
N LEU A 165 -25.69 -3.98 6.30
CA LEU A 165 -24.97 -4.45 5.12
C LEU A 165 -24.62 -5.93 5.22
N THR A 166 -24.41 -6.58 4.08
CA THR A 166 -23.93 -7.99 4.01
C THR A 166 -22.67 -8.12 3.18
N GLU A 167 -21.95 -9.24 3.34
CA GLU A 167 -20.79 -9.60 2.50
C GLU A 167 -21.15 -9.64 1.00
N ARG A 168 -22.43 -9.86 0.65
CA ARG A 168 -22.90 -9.86 -0.73
C ARG A 168 -22.95 -8.48 -1.36
N GLN A 169 -22.90 -7.41 -0.58
CA GLN A 169 -22.87 -6.03 -1.09
C GLN A 169 -21.43 -5.52 -1.28
N VAL A 170 -20.42 -6.25 -0.81
CA VAL A 170 -19.00 -5.93 -1.01
C VAL A 170 -18.64 -6.14 -2.48
N GLN A 171 -18.28 -5.03 -3.14
CA GLN A 171 -17.93 -5.01 -4.56
C GLN A 171 -16.52 -4.48 -4.81
N VAL A 172 -15.96 -3.71 -3.87
CA VAL A 172 -14.60 -3.18 -3.97
C VAL A 172 -13.87 -3.40 -2.66
N VAL A 173 -12.60 -3.81 -2.74
CA VAL A 173 -11.75 -3.99 -1.56
C VAL A 173 -10.44 -3.21 -1.74
N TRP A 174 -10.08 -2.39 -0.75
CA TRP A 174 -8.74 -1.81 -0.64
C TRP A 174 -7.92 -2.62 0.35
N VAL A 175 -6.77 -3.12 -0.09
CA VAL A 175 -5.92 -4.01 0.71
C VAL A 175 -4.57 -3.36 0.96
N LYS A 176 -4.20 -3.28 2.22
CA LYS A 176 -2.85 -2.89 2.64
C LYS A 176 -2.40 -3.82 3.76
N VAL A 177 -1.44 -4.68 3.46
CA VAL A 177 -0.95 -5.72 4.37
C VAL A 177 0.58 -5.74 4.41
N ALA A 178 1.12 -6.24 5.50
CA ALA A 178 2.53 -6.57 5.69
C ALA A 178 2.63 -7.68 6.74
N ASN A 179 3.81 -8.28 6.86
CA ASN A 179 4.13 -9.22 7.93
C ASN A 179 4.78 -8.50 9.11
N ALA A 180 4.54 -9.02 10.31
CA ALA A 180 5.16 -8.52 11.53
C ALA A 180 6.52 -9.19 11.78
N ASN A 181 7.49 -8.41 12.24
CA ASN A 181 8.83 -8.85 12.60
C ASN A 181 9.56 -9.67 11.52
N PRO A 182 9.58 -9.21 10.24
CA PRO A 182 10.32 -9.88 9.20
C PRO A 182 11.83 -9.89 9.50
N ARG A 183 12.52 -10.95 9.06
CA ARG A 183 13.94 -11.18 9.37
C ARG A 183 14.85 -11.33 8.15
N VAL A 184 14.26 -11.54 6.98
CA VAL A 184 14.97 -11.85 5.74
C VAL A 184 14.45 -10.91 4.65
N SER A 185 15.33 -10.08 4.10
CA SER A 185 15.03 -9.13 3.03
C SER A 185 15.53 -9.63 1.68
N LEU A 186 15.19 -8.92 0.61
CA LEU A 186 15.76 -9.20 -0.71
C LEU A 186 17.30 -9.04 -0.69
N PRO A 187 18.03 -9.79 -1.54
CA PRO A 187 17.55 -10.66 -2.61
C PRO A 187 17.37 -12.13 -2.21
N ASP A 188 17.31 -12.44 -0.91
CA ASP A 188 17.19 -13.82 -0.45
C ASP A 188 15.91 -14.48 -0.99
N PRO A 189 15.95 -15.74 -1.48
CA PRO A 189 14.78 -16.43 -2.01
C PRO A 189 13.65 -16.64 -0.97
N ASN A 190 13.93 -16.49 0.32
CA ASN A 190 12.96 -16.57 1.41
C ASN A 190 12.57 -15.20 1.99
N ALA A 191 12.95 -14.11 1.31
CA ALA A 191 12.64 -12.75 1.72
C ALA A 191 11.14 -12.55 2.00
N ASP A 192 10.84 -11.66 2.96
CA ASP A 192 9.48 -11.30 3.35
C ASP A 192 8.62 -10.86 2.15
N ALA A 193 9.22 -10.14 1.20
CA ALA A 193 8.55 -9.74 -0.04
C ALA A 193 7.99 -10.92 -0.84
N HIS A 194 8.69 -12.06 -0.85
CA HIS A 194 8.21 -13.28 -1.52
C HIS A 194 7.12 -13.99 -0.72
N GLN A 195 7.16 -13.93 0.61
CA GLN A 195 6.08 -14.45 1.46
C GLN A 195 4.80 -13.63 1.27
N LEU A 196 4.93 -12.30 1.17
CA LEU A 196 3.82 -11.41 0.85
C LEU A 196 3.18 -11.72 -0.51
N VAL A 197 3.94 -12.15 -1.52
CA VAL A 197 3.34 -12.59 -2.81
C VAL A 197 2.41 -13.78 -2.61
N THR A 198 2.80 -14.76 -1.79
CA THR A 198 1.94 -15.90 -1.45
C THR A 198 0.68 -15.46 -0.76
N GLN A 199 0.82 -14.72 0.36
CA GLN A 199 -0.31 -14.28 1.16
C GLN A 199 -1.26 -13.35 0.40
N GLN A 200 -0.75 -12.42 -0.42
CA GLN A 200 -1.60 -11.55 -1.23
C GLN A 200 -2.36 -12.31 -2.32
N GLY A 201 -1.74 -13.35 -2.89
CA GLY A 201 -2.44 -14.25 -3.82
C GLY A 201 -3.57 -15.03 -3.12
N ASP A 202 -3.31 -15.53 -1.92
CA ASP A 202 -4.32 -16.21 -1.10
C ASP A 202 -5.45 -15.26 -0.67
N ILE A 203 -5.12 -14.03 -0.25
CA ILE A 203 -6.10 -12.97 0.03
C ILE A 203 -7.01 -12.72 -1.19
N LEU A 204 -6.48 -12.67 -2.41
CA LEU A 204 -7.29 -12.45 -3.61
C LEU A 204 -8.31 -13.57 -3.87
N ARG A 205 -7.91 -14.83 -3.65
CA ARG A 205 -8.80 -16.00 -3.74
C ARG A 205 -9.83 -15.98 -2.62
N THR A 206 -9.40 -15.64 -1.41
CA THR A 206 -10.26 -15.56 -0.23
C THR A 206 -11.30 -14.46 -0.37
N VAL A 207 -10.91 -13.26 -0.81
CA VAL A 207 -11.81 -12.14 -1.13
C VAL A 207 -12.85 -12.57 -2.16
N LYS A 208 -12.44 -13.28 -3.22
CA LYS A 208 -13.38 -13.79 -4.23
C LYS A 208 -14.41 -14.77 -3.66
N LYS A 209 -14.00 -15.59 -2.68
CA LYS A 209 -14.86 -16.56 -2.02
C LYS A 209 -15.80 -15.95 -0.99
N ARG A 210 -15.33 -15.00 -0.18
CA ARG A 210 -16.13 -14.33 0.87
C ARG A 210 -17.10 -13.29 0.30
N TYR A 211 -16.69 -12.59 -0.76
CA TYR A 211 -17.45 -11.48 -1.35
C TYR A 211 -17.87 -11.85 -2.78
N PRO A 212 -19.00 -12.56 -2.97
CA PRO A 212 -19.36 -13.17 -4.26
C PRO A 212 -19.56 -12.14 -5.39
N ASN A 213 -19.90 -10.89 -5.05
CA ASN A 213 -20.13 -9.81 -6.00
C ASN A 213 -18.89 -8.91 -6.21
N VAL A 214 -17.73 -9.23 -5.63
CA VAL A 214 -16.51 -8.43 -5.79
C VAL A 214 -16.14 -8.24 -7.26
N GLN A 215 -15.91 -6.98 -7.64
CA GLN A 215 -15.49 -6.57 -8.97
C GLN A 215 -14.02 -6.18 -8.99
N GLN A 216 -13.53 -5.49 -7.95
CA GLN A 216 -12.19 -4.90 -7.95
C GLN A 216 -11.50 -5.01 -6.59
N VAL A 217 -10.21 -5.33 -6.60
CA VAL A 217 -9.33 -5.30 -5.42
C VAL A 217 -8.11 -4.42 -5.70
N PHE A 218 -7.89 -3.40 -4.87
CA PHE A 218 -6.78 -2.47 -5.03
C PHE A 218 -5.75 -2.64 -3.91
N PHE A 219 -4.52 -2.99 -4.27
CA PHE A 219 -3.42 -3.10 -3.30
C PHE A 219 -2.64 -1.78 -3.17
N SER A 220 -2.24 -1.47 -1.94
CA SER A 220 -1.26 -0.42 -1.64
C SER A 220 -0.10 -0.98 -0.83
N SER A 221 1.10 -0.43 -1.05
CA SER A 221 2.29 -0.74 -0.25
C SER A 221 2.18 -0.16 1.17
N ARG A 222 3.16 -0.49 2.02
CA ARG A 222 3.47 0.32 3.21
C ARG A 222 3.84 1.76 2.81
N ILE A 223 3.69 2.65 3.78
CA ILE A 223 4.37 3.96 3.78
C ILE A 223 5.84 3.76 4.19
N TYR A 224 6.63 4.83 4.18
CA TYR A 224 8.04 4.78 4.56
C TYR A 224 8.28 4.17 5.95
N GLY A 225 9.25 3.26 6.07
CA GLY A 225 9.59 2.59 7.33
C GLY A 225 10.88 3.08 7.99
N GLY A 226 11.58 4.07 7.40
CA GLY A 226 12.94 4.42 7.81
C GLY A 226 13.05 5.15 9.15
N TYR A 227 11.92 5.57 9.72
CA TYR A 227 11.87 6.16 11.07
C TYR A 227 11.53 5.15 12.17
N ALA A 228 11.23 3.89 11.82
CA ALA A 228 10.79 2.89 12.76
C ALA A 228 11.85 2.63 13.84
N THR A 229 11.43 2.71 15.11
CA THR A 229 12.26 2.38 16.27
C THR A 229 11.92 1.00 16.83
N THR A 230 11.11 0.22 16.11
CA THR A 230 10.66 -1.11 16.48
C THR A 230 10.95 -2.10 15.36
N THR A 231 10.92 -3.39 15.69
CA THR A 231 11.11 -4.47 14.70
C THR A 231 9.85 -4.81 13.93
N LEU A 232 8.74 -4.07 14.11
CA LEU A 232 7.43 -4.48 13.60
C LEU A 232 7.41 -4.67 12.08
N ASN A 233 7.86 -3.67 11.31
CA ASN A 233 8.13 -3.79 9.86
C ASN A 233 8.94 -2.55 9.42
N PRO A 234 10.23 -2.44 9.79
CA PRO A 234 11.09 -1.32 9.41
C PRO A 234 11.56 -1.42 7.94
N GLU A 235 12.38 -0.49 7.46
CA GLU A 235 13.13 -0.70 6.22
C GLU A 235 14.15 -1.86 6.36
N PRO A 236 14.43 -2.63 5.28
CA PRO A 236 13.93 -2.46 3.92
C PRO A 236 12.54 -3.09 3.67
N TYR A 237 11.95 -3.75 4.67
CA TYR A 237 10.70 -4.51 4.49
C TYR A 237 9.52 -3.64 4.08
N ALA A 238 9.42 -2.43 4.64
CA ALA A 238 8.39 -1.47 4.26
C ALA A 238 8.49 -1.09 2.78
N TYR A 239 9.68 -0.74 2.28
CA TYR A 239 9.94 -0.52 0.85
C TYR A 239 9.64 -1.77 0.00
N GLU A 240 10.08 -2.94 0.45
CA GLU A 240 9.96 -4.21 -0.28
C GLU A 240 8.51 -4.72 -0.38
N THR A 241 7.58 -4.22 0.45
CA THR A 241 6.14 -4.46 0.24
C THR A 241 5.66 -3.96 -1.14
N GLY A 242 6.32 -2.93 -1.70
CA GLY A 242 6.06 -2.47 -3.05
C GLY A 242 6.35 -3.53 -4.11
N PHE A 243 7.42 -4.30 -3.94
CA PHE A 243 7.73 -5.43 -4.82
C PHE A 243 6.74 -6.58 -4.63
N GLY A 244 6.33 -6.88 -3.39
CA GLY A 244 5.28 -7.88 -3.13
C GLY A 244 3.99 -7.57 -3.91
N VAL A 245 3.50 -6.34 -3.82
CA VAL A 245 2.30 -5.90 -4.57
C VAL A 245 2.52 -5.95 -6.07
N LYS A 246 3.66 -5.42 -6.56
CA LYS A 246 4.01 -5.45 -7.98
C LYS A 246 3.95 -6.88 -8.53
N TRP A 247 4.60 -7.81 -7.85
CA TRP A 247 4.74 -9.20 -8.30
C TRP A 247 3.42 -9.95 -8.26
N THR A 248 2.54 -9.70 -7.28
CA THR A 248 1.19 -10.28 -7.25
C THR A 248 0.35 -9.81 -8.44
N ILE A 249 0.34 -8.50 -8.72
CA ILE A 249 -0.40 -7.95 -9.87
C ILE A 249 0.19 -8.47 -11.19
N GLN A 250 1.52 -8.50 -11.30
CA GLN A 250 2.21 -9.04 -12.47
C GLN A 250 1.92 -10.54 -12.66
N ALA A 251 1.83 -11.33 -11.59
CA ALA A 251 1.46 -12.73 -11.66
C ALA A 251 0.06 -12.93 -12.25
N GLN A 252 -0.93 -12.12 -11.82
CA GLN A 252 -2.27 -12.16 -12.39
C GLN A 252 -2.28 -11.76 -13.87
N ILE A 253 -1.59 -10.67 -14.23
CA ILE A 253 -1.48 -10.22 -15.63
C ILE A 253 -0.86 -11.32 -16.51
N ASN A 254 0.24 -11.90 -16.06
CA ASN A 254 0.95 -12.95 -16.80
C ASN A 254 0.07 -14.19 -16.98
N GLN A 255 -0.63 -14.63 -15.93
CA GLN A 255 -1.51 -15.79 -16.01
C GLN A 255 -2.62 -15.56 -17.04
N MET A 256 -3.22 -14.37 -17.05
CA MET A 256 -4.31 -14.02 -17.96
C MET A 256 -3.84 -13.81 -19.40
N ALA A 257 -2.53 -13.63 -19.60
CA ALA A 257 -1.85 -13.66 -20.89
C ALA A 257 -1.37 -15.07 -21.31
N GLY A 258 -1.72 -16.12 -20.56
CA GLY A 258 -1.36 -17.51 -20.87
C GLY A 258 -0.05 -18.01 -20.26
N GLY A 259 0.56 -17.24 -19.35
CA GLY A 259 1.84 -17.58 -18.68
C GLY A 259 1.76 -18.68 -17.61
N GLY A 260 0.57 -19.26 -17.38
CA GLY A 260 0.35 -20.29 -16.36
C GLY A 260 0.26 -19.73 -14.93
N ILE A 261 0.17 -20.64 -13.96
CA ILE A 261 0.03 -20.32 -12.53
C ILE A 261 1.39 -19.93 -11.94
N HIS A 262 1.47 -18.79 -11.28
CA HIS A 262 2.70 -18.35 -10.62
C HIS A 262 2.97 -19.20 -9.36
N PRO A 263 4.18 -19.77 -9.17
CA PRO A 263 4.43 -20.78 -8.14
C PRO A 263 4.24 -20.27 -6.70
N ARG A 264 4.43 -18.96 -6.46
CA ARG A 264 4.20 -18.36 -5.14
C ARG A 264 2.80 -17.80 -4.98
N ALA A 265 2.30 -17.11 -6.00
CA ALA A 265 1.05 -16.36 -5.88
C ALA A 265 -0.18 -17.27 -6.02
N GLY A 266 -0.01 -18.48 -6.58
CA GLY A 266 -1.08 -19.42 -6.85
C GLY A 266 -1.95 -19.00 -8.04
N ASP A 267 -3.08 -19.68 -8.19
CA ASP A 267 -4.04 -19.38 -9.25
C ASP A 267 -4.73 -18.03 -8.98
N LEU A 268 -4.52 -17.09 -9.89
CA LEU A 268 -5.06 -15.73 -9.88
C LEU A 268 -5.98 -15.45 -11.06
N ASN A 269 -6.53 -16.48 -11.72
CA ASN A 269 -7.46 -16.30 -12.82
C ASN A 269 -8.69 -15.47 -12.38
N TYR A 270 -8.82 -14.25 -12.89
CA TYR A 270 -9.90 -13.33 -12.50
C TYR A 270 -11.25 -13.61 -13.15
N THR A 271 -11.36 -14.66 -13.99
CA THR A 271 -12.64 -15.13 -14.53
C THR A 271 -13.29 -16.20 -13.65
N SER A 272 -12.52 -16.89 -12.81
CA SER A 272 -12.99 -18.03 -12.02
C SER A 272 -12.53 -18.04 -10.56
N THR A 273 -11.23 -17.87 -10.32
CA THR A 273 -10.58 -18.31 -9.07
C THR A 273 -10.31 -17.16 -8.10
N ALA A 274 -9.90 -16.00 -8.62
CA ALA A 274 -9.53 -14.83 -7.83
C ALA A 274 -10.31 -13.59 -8.26
N ALA A 275 -10.24 -12.52 -7.47
CA ALA A 275 -10.74 -11.22 -7.87
C ALA A 275 -9.75 -10.51 -8.82
N TRP A 276 -10.27 -9.67 -9.74
CA TRP A 276 -9.41 -8.78 -10.53
C TRP A 276 -8.72 -7.79 -9.59
N THR A 277 -7.42 -7.58 -9.80
CA THR A 277 -6.62 -6.70 -8.93
C THR A 277 -5.74 -5.71 -9.68
N ALA A 278 -5.50 -4.56 -9.05
CA ALA A 278 -4.60 -3.53 -9.54
C ALA A 278 -3.98 -2.76 -8.36
N TRP A 279 -3.09 -1.83 -8.69
CA TRP A 279 -2.60 -0.85 -7.72
C TRP A 279 -3.73 0.10 -7.31
N GLY A 280 -3.89 0.27 -6.01
CA GLY A 280 -4.38 1.52 -5.44
C GLY A 280 -3.28 2.60 -5.50
N PRO A 281 -3.32 3.64 -4.66
CA PRO A 281 -2.18 4.55 -4.58
C PRO A 281 -0.93 3.79 -4.10
N TYR A 282 0.20 3.97 -4.78
CA TYR A 282 1.51 3.54 -4.27
C TYR A 282 1.93 4.53 -3.18
N LEU A 283 2.09 4.07 -1.94
CA LEU A 283 2.18 4.93 -0.76
C LEU A 283 3.62 5.20 -0.29
N TRP A 284 4.60 4.46 -0.79
CA TRP A 284 5.98 4.59 -0.34
C TRP A 284 6.69 5.74 -1.07
N ALA A 285 7.50 6.50 -0.32
CA ALA A 285 8.49 7.45 -0.80
C ALA A 285 9.67 7.47 0.19
N ASN A 286 10.87 7.85 -0.25
CA ASN A 286 12.09 7.74 0.55
C ASN A 286 12.23 8.90 1.56
N GLY A 287 11.47 8.87 2.66
CA GLY A 287 11.53 9.91 3.67
C GLY A 287 11.31 11.30 3.07
N LEU A 288 12.23 12.24 3.34
CA LEU A 288 12.15 13.60 2.80
C LEU A 288 12.63 13.74 1.34
N GLN A 289 13.19 12.68 0.73
CA GLN A 289 13.50 12.70 -0.69
C GLN A 289 12.20 12.55 -1.49
N PRO A 290 11.82 13.57 -2.28
CA PRO A 290 10.55 13.54 -3.01
C PRO A 290 10.57 12.43 -4.06
N ARG A 291 9.50 11.65 -4.08
CA ARG A 291 9.13 10.85 -5.26
C ARG A 291 8.85 11.77 -6.44
N SER A 292 8.85 11.24 -7.66
CA SER A 292 8.55 12.00 -8.89
C SER A 292 7.24 12.81 -8.87
N ASP A 293 6.26 12.46 -8.03
CA ASP A 293 5.01 13.20 -7.84
C ASP A 293 4.99 14.14 -6.62
N GLY A 294 6.15 14.32 -5.98
CA GLY A 294 6.34 15.16 -4.80
C GLY A 294 6.00 14.50 -3.46
N LEU A 295 5.58 13.23 -3.43
CA LEU A 295 5.30 12.54 -2.17
C LEU A 295 6.58 12.43 -1.32
N THR A 296 6.45 12.82 -0.04
CA THR A 296 7.48 12.70 0.99
C THR A 296 6.86 12.23 2.31
N TRP A 297 7.72 11.71 3.19
CA TRP A 297 7.41 11.26 4.54
C TRP A 297 8.36 11.93 5.54
N ALA A 298 7.84 12.88 6.32
CA ALA A 298 8.57 13.52 7.41
C ALA A 298 8.46 12.70 8.70
N ARG A 299 9.38 12.87 9.66
CA ARG A 299 9.29 12.18 10.96
C ARG A 299 7.97 12.47 11.68
N SER A 300 7.44 13.69 11.53
CA SER A 300 6.16 14.14 12.08
C SER A 300 4.93 13.43 11.49
N ASP A 301 5.07 12.75 10.35
CA ASP A 301 4.01 11.92 9.76
C ASP A 301 3.84 10.58 10.49
N PHE A 302 4.66 10.32 11.51
CA PHE A 302 4.65 9.10 12.30
C PHE A 302 4.55 9.44 13.78
N VAL A 303 3.96 8.53 14.55
CA VAL A 303 4.01 8.61 16.02
C VAL A 303 5.39 8.18 16.54
N THR A 304 5.56 8.15 17.86
CA THR A 304 6.84 7.88 18.53
C THR A 304 7.55 6.62 18.05
N ASP A 305 6.83 5.55 17.71
CA ASP A 305 7.43 4.29 17.24
C ASP A 305 7.98 4.34 15.79
N GLY A 306 7.71 5.42 15.05
CA GLY A 306 8.14 5.60 13.67
C GLY A 306 7.57 4.60 12.67
N THR A 307 6.62 3.78 13.09
CA THR A 307 5.99 2.72 12.30
C THR A 307 4.54 3.06 12.00
N HIS A 308 3.82 3.58 12.99
CA HIS A 308 2.43 3.98 12.84
C HIS A 308 2.33 5.45 12.41
N PRO A 309 1.41 5.77 11.48
CA PRO A 309 1.23 7.14 11.04
C PRO A 309 0.61 8.00 12.14
N SER A 310 1.08 9.23 12.26
CA SER A 310 0.45 10.30 13.04
C SER A 310 -0.83 10.79 12.36
N THR A 311 -1.50 11.79 12.94
CA THR A 311 -2.63 12.47 12.28
C THR A 311 -2.25 13.00 10.90
N SER A 312 -1.08 13.65 10.74
CA SER A 312 -0.67 14.17 9.42
C SER A 312 -0.36 13.06 8.43
N GLY A 313 0.24 11.96 8.89
CA GLY A 313 0.48 10.78 8.04
C GLY A 313 -0.81 10.11 7.57
N ARG A 314 -1.78 9.94 8.48
CA ARG A 314 -3.12 9.41 8.16
C ARG A 314 -3.85 10.31 7.17
N GLN A 315 -3.78 11.63 7.38
CA GLN A 315 -4.35 12.61 6.45
C GLN A 315 -3.73 12.54 5.06
N LYS A 316 -2.40 12.41 4.99
CA LYS A 316 -1.68 12.26 3.73
C LYS A 316 -2.11 11.01 2.96
N VAL A 317 -2.22 9.85 3.63
CA VAL A 317 -2.75 8.64 2.99
C VAL A 317 -4.22 8.80 2.59
N GLY A 318 -5.04 9.39 3.45
CA GLY A 318 -6.45 9.70 3.13
C GLY A 318 -6.61 10.55 1.88
N ASN A 319 -5.77 11.59 1.72
CA ASN A 319 -5.75 12.43 0.53
C ASN A 319 -5.36 11.63 -0.73
N LEU A 320 -4.37 10.75 -0.63
CA LEU A 320 -3.93 9.89 -1.74
C LEU A 320 -5.03 8.90 -2.16
N LEU A 321 -5.74 8.30 -1.20
CA LEU A 321 -6.86 7.41 -1.46
C LEU A 321 -8.04 8.16 -2.07
N LEU A 322 -8.42 9.30 -1.49
CA LEU A 322 -9.51 10.13 -2.01
C LEU A 322 -9.22 10.58 -3.44
N ARG A 323 -8.01 11.07 -3.71
CA ARG A 323 -7.57 11.42 -5.07
C ARG A 323 -7.64 10.20 -5.99
N PHE A 324 -7.11 9.05 -5.59
CA PHE A 324 -7.14 7.83 -6.39
C PHE A 324 -8.58 7.45 -6.77
N PHE A 325 -9.48 7.34 -5.79
CA PHE A 325 -10.85 6.91 -6.05
C PHE A 325 -11.66 7.92 -6.88
N LYS A 326 -11.39 9.22 -6.73
CA LYS A 326 -12.05 10.28 -7.51
C LYS A 326 -11.56 10.40 -8.95
N THR A 327 -10.32 10.01 -9.23
CA THR A 327 -9.66 10.34 -10.52
C THR A 327 -9.22 9.14 -11.32
N SER A 328 -9.17 7.94 -10.72
CA SER A 328 -8.78 6.75 -11.44
C SER A 328 -9.85 6.37 -12.47
N PRO A 329 -9.43 6.00 -13.70
CA PRO A 329 -10.35 5.52 -14.74
C PRO A 329 -11.05 4.21 -14.38
N HIS A 330 -10.65 3.57 -13.28
CA HIS A 330 -11.25 2.32 -12.81
C HIS A 330 -12.23 2.53 -11.64
N THR A 331 -12.37 3.76 -11.13
CA THR A 331 -13.11 4.00 -9.88
C THR A 331 -14.04 5.21 -9.91
N ALA A 332 -13.71 6.25 -10.68
CA ALA A 332 -14.43 7.52 -10.60
C ALA A 332 -15.94 7.37 -10.89
N CYS A 333 -16.32 6.49 -11.83
CA CYS A 333 -17.73 6.26 -12.20
C CYS A 333 -18.61 5.65 -11.11
N TRP A 334 -18.03 4.90 -10.16
CA TRP A 334 -18.79 4.36 -9.03
C TRP A 334 -18.45 5.06 -7.72
N PHE A 335 -17.37 5.83 -7.63
CA PHE A 335 -17.00 6.54 -6.41
C PHE A 335 -17.64 7.93 -6.30
N THR A 336 -17.83 8.60 -7.44
CA THR A 336 -18.33 9.99 -7.47
C THR A 336 -19.65 10.11 -8.22
N VAL A 337 -20.47 11.10 -7.85
CA VAL A 337 -21.82 11.31 -8.42
C VAL A 337 -21.84 11.63 -9.92
N SER A 338 -20.71 12.05 -10.51
CA SER A 338 -20.60 12.42 -11.92
C SER A 338 -19.31 11.96 -12.59
N GLY A 339 -18.63 10.99 -11.98
CA GLY A 339 -17.38 10.46 -12.53
C GLY A 339 -17.63 9.54 -13.71
N THR A 340 -16.55 9.29 -14.46
CA THR A 340 -16.55 8.37 -15.60
C THR A 340 -15.40 7.38 -15.45
N CYS A 341 -15.59 6.17 -15.94
CA CYS A 341 -14.54 5.16 -16.06
C CYS A 341 -14.25 4.97 -17.55
N GLY A 342 -12.97 4.80 -17.92
CA GLY A 342 -12.56 4.72 -19.31
C GLY A 342 -11.06 4.79 -19.50
#